data_AF-A0A8T3TH19-F1
#
_entry.id   AF-A0A8T3TH19-F1
#
_cell.length_a   1.000
_cell.length_b   1.000
_cell.length_c   1.000
_cell.angle_alpha   90.00
_cell.angle_beta   90.00
_cell.angle_gamma   90.00
#
_symmetry.space_group_name_H-M   'P 1'
#
loop_
_entity.id
_entity.type
_entity.pdbx_description
1 polymer ?
#
loop_
_entity_poly.entity_id
_entity_poly.type
_entity_poly.pdbx_seq_one_letter_code
_entity_poly.pdbx_strand_id
1 'polypeptide(L)'
;MDKTLPADHPLKPLGHGDAGARWLSDGGYAELSRPVANHPVTRLSDESRYRRWASFASREERIVAYADKRAEARLVSLDRRFGRWVQRYPDVLRARSRADRLEQDVCSAAGIVPDQVRRLRWVSDALERARAERHGR
;
A
#
# COMPACT_ATOMS: atom_id res chain seq x y z
N MET A 1 -1.30 12.07 5.89
CA MET A 1 -2.63 12.63 6.21
C MET A 1 -2.99 12.32 7.65
N ASP A 2 -3.30 11.08 8.04
CA ASP A 2 -3.67 10.74 9.43
C ASP A 2 -2.68 11.21 10.52
N LYS A 3 -1.37 11.10 10.27
CA LYS A 3 -0.31 11.49 11.20
C LYS A 3 -0.13 13.00 11.37
N THR A 4 -0.71 13.79 10.46
CA THR A 4 -0.63 15.25 10.45
C THR A 4 -1.95 15.90 10.85
N LEU A 5 -3.01 15.11 11.08
CA LEU A 5 -4.29 15.63 11.54
C LEU A 5 -4.25 15.90 13.06
N PRO A 6 -4.95 16.95 13.53
CA PRO A 6 -5.23 17.17 14.94
C PRO A 6 -5.86 15.93 15.60
N ALA A 7 -5.64 15.76 16.91
CA ALA A 7 -6.10 14.58 17.64
C ALA A 7 -7.64 14.42 17.64
N ASP A 8 -8.36 15.55 17.63
CA ASP A 8 -9.82 15.70 17.63
C ASP A 8 -10.44 15.70 16.23
N HIS A 9 -9.63 15.58 15.17
CA HIS A 9 -10.12 15.62 13.80
C HIS A 9 -11.09 14.44 13.53
N PRO A 10 -12.26 14.65 12.91
CA PRO A 10 -13.30 13.62 12.75
C PRO A 10 -12.87 12.39 11.94
N LEU A 11 -11.78 12.49 11.17
CA LEU A 11 -11.21 11.37 10.41
C LEU A 11 -10.28 10.45 11.24
N LYS A 12 -9.75 10.92 12.39
CA LYS A 12 -8.83 10.12 13.23
C LYS A 12 -9.42 8.78 13.67
N PRO A 13 -10.69 8.69 14.12
CA PRO A 13 -11.28 7.43 14.58
C PRO A 13 -11.41 6.38 13.49
N LEU A 14 -11.43 6.77 12.21
CA LEU A 14 -11.58 5.84 11.08
C LEU A 14 -10.34 4.96 10.86
N GLY A 15 -9.17 5.40 11.36
CA GLY A 15 -7.90 4.72 11.12
C GLY A 15 -7.32 5.02 9.74
N HIS A 16 -6.04 4.67 9.54
CA HIS A 16 -5.21 5.15 8.42
C HIS A 16 -5.85 5.00 7.03
N GLY A 17 -6.33 3.79 6.70
CA GLY A 17 -6.89 3.50 5.39
C GLY A 17 -8.22 4.21 5.14
N ASP A 18 -9.18 4.07 6.07
CA ASP A 18 -10.53 4.62 5.91
C ASP A 18 -10.55 6.14 6.01
N ALA A 19 -9.69 6.73 6.84
CA ALA A 19 -9.50 8.19 6.91
C ALA A 19 -9.00 8.76 5.57
N GLY A 20 -8.01 8.10 4.95
CA GLY A 20 -7.49 8.51 3.65
C GLY A 20 -8.52 8.36 2.54
N ALA A 21 -9.28 7.26 2.54
CA ALA A 21 -10.35 7.01 1.59
C ALA A 21 -11.46 8.05 1.68
N ARG A 22 -11.86 8.41 2.91
CA ARG A 22 -12.87 9.45 3.15
C ARG A 22 -12.38 10.81 2.67
N TRP A 23 -11.15 11.19 3.02
CA TRP A 23 -10.55 12.45 2.59
C TRP A 23 -10.49 12.57 1.06
N LEU A 24 -10.10 11.51 0.35
CA LEU A 24 -10.07 11.49 -1.12
C LEU A 24 -11.48 11.62 -1.72
N SER A 25 -12.45 10.94 -1.14
CA SER A 25 -13.84 11.00 -1.61
C SER A 25 -14.42 12.41 -1.45
N ASP A 26 -14.20 13.03 -0.30
CA ASP A 26 -14.64 14.40 -0.02
C ASP A 26 -13.94 15.43 -0.95
N GLY A 27 -12.74 15.12 -1.44
CA GLY A 27 -12.00 15.91 -2.42
C GLY A 27 -12.35 15.64 -3.89
N GLY A 28 -13.35 14.79 -4.18
CA GLY A 28 -13.78 14.48 -5.55
C GLY A 28 -13.05 13.31 -6.24
N TYR A 29 -12.23 12.54 -5.50
CA TYR A 29 -11.46 11.39 -6.00
C TYR A 29 -12.02 10.06 -5.48
N ALA A 30 -13.33 9.87 -5.60
CA ALA A 30 -14.04 8.72 -5.05
C ALA A 30 -13.52 7.38 -5.61
N GLU A 31 -13.01 7.36 -6.84
CA GLU A 31 -12.41 6.20 -7.50
C GLU A 31 -11.15 5.69 -6.77
N LEU A 32 -10.44 6.56 -6.04
CA LEU A 32 -9.24 6.20 -5.28
C LEU A 32 -9.56 5.70 -3.87
N SER A 33 -10.80 5.87 -3.41
CA SER A 33 -11.22 5.56 -2.04
C SER A 33 -10.96 4.09 -1.67
N ARG A 34 -11.42 3.14 -2.50
CA ARG A 34 -11.32 1.72 -2.15
C ARG A 34 -9.89 1.16 -2.19
N PRO A 35 -9.04 1.49 -3.20
CA PRO A 35 -7.62 1.14 -3.14
C PRO A 35 -6.95 1.65 -1.86
N VAL A 36 -7.24 2.89 -1.45
CA VAL A 36 -6.66 3.47 -0.23
C VAL A 36 -7.22 2.85 1.05
N ALA A 37 -8.52 2.56 1.12
CA ALA A 37 -9.11 1.91 2.31
C ALA A 37 -8.50 0.52 2.58
N ASN A 38 -8.14 -0.20 1.52
CA ASN A 38 -7.75 -1.61 1.59
C ASN A 38 -6.24 -1.86 1.48
N HIS A 39 -5.43 -0.82 1.22
CA HIS A 39 -3.97 -0.97 1.15
C HIS A 39 -3.27 -1.34 2.48
N PRO A 40 -3.74 -1.02 3.69
CA PRO A 40 -2.95 -1.29 4.90
C PRO A 40 -2.69 -2.79 5.14
N VAL A 41 -1.51 -3.15 5.66
CA VAL A 41 -1.20 -4.56 6.00
C VAL A 41 -2.18 -5.16 7.01
N THR A 42 -2.75 -4.34 7.90
CA THR A 42 -3.75 -4.78 8.88
C THR A 42 -5.01 -5.36 8.23
N ARG A 43 -5.34 -4.95 7.00
CA ARG A 43 -6.42 -5.56 6.21
C ARG A 43 -6.15 -7.01 5.86
N LEU A 44 -4.89 -7.38 5.67
CA LEU A 44 -4.48 -8.77 5.44
C LEU A 44 -4.43 -9.57 6.74
N SER A 45 -4.22 -8.92 7.89
CA SER A 45 -4.22 -9.62 9.19
C SER A 45 -5.62 -10.05 9.64
N ASP A 46 -6.65 -9.23 9.36
CA ASP A 46 -8.06 -9.58 9.65
C ASP A 46 -8.60 -10.53 8.56
N GLU A 47 -8.90 -11.77 8.96
CA GLU A 47 -9.39 -12.80 8.05
C GLU A 47 -10.71 -12.44 7.37
N SER A 48 -11.66 -11.91 8.13
CA SER A 48 -13.00 -11.61 7.63
C SER A 48 -12.95 -10.48 6.61
N ARG A 49 -12.17 -9.44 6.90
CA ARG A 49 -11.96 -8.29 6.02
C ARG A 49 -11.19 -8.70 4.78
N TYR A 50 -10.13 -9.50 4.94
CA TYR A 50 -9.36 -10.03 3.82
C TYR A 50 -10.24 -10.85 2.87
N ARG A 51 -11.03 -11.81 3.38
CA ARG A 51 -11.88 -12.66 2.53
C ARG A 51 -12.89 -11.83 1.72
N ARG A 52 -13.58 -10.88 2.36
CA ARG A 52 -14.54 -9.99 1.68
C ARG A 52 -13.88 -9.11 0.63
N TRP A 53 -12.71 -8.57 0.92
CA TRP A 53 -11.97 -7.76 -0.05
C TRP A 53 -11.46 -8.63 -1.20
N ALA A 54 -10.79 -9.75 -0.91
CA ALA A 54 -10.17 -10.61 -1.90
C ALA A 54 -11.18 -11.20 -2.91
N SER A 55 -12.45 -11.37 -2.55
CA SER A 55 -13.47 -11.87 -3.47
C SER A 55 -13.88 -10.86 -4.55
N PHE A 56 -13.72 -9.56 -4.31
CA PHE A 56 -14.19 -8.51 -5.23
C PHE A 56 -13.14 -7.43 -5.55
N ALA A 57 -11.92 -7.60 -5.05
CA ALA A 57 -10.84 -6.65 -5.29
C ALA A 57 -10.45 -6.62 -6.76
N SER A 58 -10.54 -5.43 -7.36
CA SER A 58 -10.03 -5.11 -8.70
C SER A 58 -8.52 -5.33 -8.79
N ARG A 59 -8.01 -5.36 -10.03
CA ARG A 59 -6.57 -5.48 -10.28
C ARG A 59 -5.81 -4.29 -9.70
N GLU A 60 -6.37 -3.10 -9.84
CA GLU A 60 -5.82 -1.83 -9.36
C GLU A 60 -5.73 -1.82 -7.83
N GLU A 61 -6.80 -2.24 -7.13
CA GLU A 61 -6.78 -2.37 -5.67
C GLU A 61 -5.70 -3.35 -5.19
N ARG A 62 -5.53 -4.47 -5.90
CA ARG A 62 -4.49 -5.48 -5.59
C ARG A 62 -3.09 -4.93 -5.83
N ILE A 63 -2.87 -4.22 -6.94
CA ILE A 63 -1.59 -3.57 -7.26
C ILE A 63 -1.23 -2.55 -6.18
N VAL A 64 -2.17 -1.66 -5.82
CA VAL A 64 -1.94 -0.65 -4.77
C VAL A 64 -1.65 -1.33 -3.43
N ALA A 65 -2.45 -2.33 -3.07
CA ALA A 65 -2.24 -3.09 -1.85
C ALA A 65 -0.86 -3.76 -1.87
N TYR A 66 -0.41 -4.37 -2.96
CA TYR A 66 0.91 -4.99 -3.07
C TYR A 66 2.05 -3.97 -2.99
N ALA A 67 1.93 -2.87 -3.75
CA ALA A 67 2.93 -1.81 -3.80
C ALA A 67 3.21 -1.23 -2.41
N ASP A 68 2.18 -1.00 -1.59
CA ASP A 68 2.34 -0.54 -0.20
C ASP A 68 3.24 -1.45 0.64
N LYS A 69 3.16 -2.78 0.45
CA LYS A 69 3.97 -3.73 1.22
C LYS A 69 5.45 -3.67 0.83
N ARG A 70 5.78 -3.03 -0.29
CA ARG A 70 7.15 -2.89 -0.77
C ARG A 70 7.67 -1.45 -0.75
N ALA A 71 6.77 -0.50 -0.55
CA ALA A 71 7.06 0.93 -0.51
C ALA A 71 7.72 1.32 0.81
N GLU A 72 9.01 1.62 0.73
CA GLU A 72 9.72 2.44 1.71
C GLU A 72 10.49 3.56 0.99
N ALA A 73 11.39 4.26 1.69
CA ALA A 73 12.32 5.19 1.05
C ALA A 73 13.11 4.55 -0.10
N ARG A 74 13.31 3.22 -0.05
CA ARG A 74 13.80 2.38 -1.15
C ARG A 74 12.88 1.18 -1.30
N LEU A 75 12.70 0.70 -2.52
CA LEU A 75 11.96 -0.53 -2.77
C LEU A 75 12.61 -1.70 -2.01
N VAL A 76 11.82 -2.47 -1.27
CA VAL A 76 12.26 -3.66 -0.54
C VAL A 76 11.50 -4.90 -1.00
N SER A 77 12.04 -6.09 -0.77
CA SER A 77 11.29 -7.34 -0.94
C SER A 77 10.20 -7.46 0.13
N LEU A 78 9.18 -8.27 -0.16
CA LEU A 78 8.12 -8.56 0.80
C LEU A 78 8.67 -9.22 2.07
N ASP A 79 9.64 -10.13 1.94
CA ASP A 79 10.37 -10.76 3.05
C ASP A 79 11.01 -9.74 3.98
N ARG A 80 11.79 -8.81 3.40
CA ARG A 80 12.47 -7.78 4.17
C ARG A 80 11.47 -6.88 4.89
N ARG A 81 10.35 -6.56 4.24
CA ARG A 81 9.29 -5.76 4.87
C ARG A 81 8.66 -6.49 6.05
N PHE A 82 8.25 -7.74 5.85
CA PHE A 82 7.64 -8.54 6.91
C PHE A 82 8.59 -8.75 8.08
N GLY A 83 9.88 -9.02 7.83
CA GLY A 83 10.88 -9.15 8.89
C GLY A 83 10.92 -7.93 9.82
N ARG A 84 10.76 -6.71 9.27
CA ARG A 84 10.68 -5.48 10.06
C ARG A 84 9.33 -5.26 10.73
N TRP A 85 8.24 -5.59 10.04
CA TRP A 85 6.91 -5.46 10.64
C TRP A 85 6.73 -6.40 11.82
N VAL A 86 7.21 -7.64 11.74
CA VAL A 86 7.08 -8.62 12.83
C VAL A 86 7.81 -8.16 14.09
N GLN A 87 8.96 -7.49 13.96
CA GLN A 87 9.69 -6.91 15.10
C GLN A 87 8.87 -5.83 15.84
N ARG A 88 7.99 -5.11 15.13
CA ARG A 88 7.22 -3.99 15.69
C ARG A 88 5.76 -4.36 16.01
N TYR A 89 5.19 -5.30 15.27
CA TYR A 89 3.79 -5.70 15.30
C TYR A 89 3.67 -7.22 15.05
N PRO A 90 3.86 -8.09 16.05
CA PRO A 90 3.88 -9.54 15.85
C PRO A 90 2.65 -10.11 15.14
N ASP A 91 1.47 -9.50 15.32
CA ASP A 91 0.22 -9.92 14.69
C ASP A 91 0.22 -9.85 13.16
N VAL A 92 1.15 -9.12 12.54
CA VAL A 92 1.30 -9.11 11.08
C VAL A 92 1.72 -10.47 10.52
N LEU A 93 2.24 -11.39 11.33
CA LEU A 93 2.53 -12.76 10.87
C LEU A 93 1.30 -13.43 10.25
N ARG A 94 0.09 -13.13 10.77
CA ARG A 94 -1.18 -13.65 10.22
C ARG A 94 -1.46 -13.17 8.79
N ALA A 95 -0.87 -12.04 8.38
CA ALA A 95 -0.98 -11.52 7.04
C ALA A 95 -0.02 -12.19 6.03
N ARG A 96 0.96 -12.96 6.49
CA ARG A 96 2.10 -13.38 5.64
C ARG A 96 1.65 -14.18 4.41
N SER A 97 0.97 -15.29 4.63
CA SER A 97 0.51 -16.16 3.54
C SER A 97 -0.46 -15.44 2.58
N ARG A 98 -1.22 -14.46 3.08
CA ARG A 98 -2.14 -13.64 2.27
C ARG A 98 -1.39 -12.60 1.44
N ALA A 99 -0.30 -12.05 1.97
CA ALA A 99 0.59 -11.16 1.24
C ALA A 99 1.37 -11.91 0.16
N ASP A 100 1.82 -13.14 0.44
CA ASP A 100 2.49 -13.99 -0.55
C ASP A 100 1.57 -14.30 -1.74
N ARG A 101 0.31 -14.64 -1.48
CA ARG A 101 -0.70 -14.83 -2.54
C ARG A 101 -0.93 -13.57 -3.35
N LEU A 102 -0.99 -12.41 -2.69
CA LEU A 102 -1.15 -11.12 -3.35
C LEU A 102 0.04 -10.79 -4.25
N GLU A 103 1.26 -11.06 -3.77
CA GLU A 103 2.49 -10.89 -4.54
C GLU A 103 2.51 -11.79 -5.78
N GLN A 104 2.18 -13.07 -5.61
CA GLN A 104 2.10 -14.02 -6.73
C GLN A 104 1.07 -13.59 -7.77
N ASP A 105 -0.14 -13.20 -7.35
CA ASP A 105 -1.19 -12.75 -8.27
C ASP A 105 -0.79 -11.49 -9.04
N VAL A 106 -0.25 -10.47 -8.36
CA VAL A 106 0.15 -9.22 -9.01
C VAL A 106 1.33 -9.43 -9.95
N CYS A 107 2.36 -10.20 -9.54
CA CYS A 107 3.51 -10.48 -10.38
C CYS A 107 3.13 -11.32 -11.61
N SER A 108 2.31 -12.36 -11.42
CA SER A 108 1.86 -13.22 -12.50
C SER A 108 1.08 -12.45 -13.57
N ALA A 109 0.19 -11.55 -13.16
CA ALA A 109 -0.56 -10.71 -14.11
C ALA A 109 0.33 -9.72 -14.87
N ALA A 110 1.47 -9.34 -14.31
CA ALA A 110 2.48 -8.53 -14.98
C ALA A 110 3.50 -9.35 -15.79
N GLY A 111 3.37 -10.68 -15.82
CA GLY A 111 4.31 -11.57 -16.53
C GLY A 111 5.71 -11.62 -15.92
N ILE A 112 5.82 -11.37 -14.62
CA ILE A 112 7.10 -11.34 -13.89
C ILE A 112 7.07 -12.23 -12.64
N VAL A 113 8.25 -12.53 -12.10
CA VAL A 113 8.40 -13.15 -10.78
C VAL A 113 8.73 -12.08 -9.71
N PRO A 114 8.47 -12.35 -8.41
CA PRO A 114 8.71 -11.37 -7.35
C PRO A 114 10.11 -10.74 -7.32
N ASP A 115 11.13 -11.54 -7.64
CA ASP A 115 12.54 -11.11 -7.66
C ASP A 115 12.86 -10.14 -8.81
N GLN A 116 12.04 -10.11 -9.85
CA GLN A 116 12.20 -9.19 -10.97
C GLN A 116 11.62 -7.81 -10.68
N VAL A 117 10.79 -7.67 -9.64
CA VAL A 117 10.20 -6.40 -9.25
C VAL A 117 11.29 -5.52 -8.65
N ARG A 118 11.71 -4.55 -9.47
CA ARG A 118 12.78 -3.61 -9.18
C ARG A 118 12.38 -2.21 -9.63
N ARG A 119 13.05 -1.22 -9.07
CA ARG A 119 12.94 0.15 -9.57
C ARG A 119 13.50 0.21 -11.00
N LEU A 120 12.67 0.65 -11.94
CA LEU A 120 13.08 0.86 -13.32
C LEU A 120 13.85 2.17 -13.45
N ARG A 121 14.76 2.24 -14.45
CA ARG A 121 15.64 3.40 -14.66
C ARG A 121 14.85 4.70 -14.82
N TRP A 122 13.77 4.68 -15.61
CA TRP A 122 12.93 5.86 -15.84
C TRP A 122 12.34 6.45 -14.54
N VAL A 123 12.15 5.65 -13.48
CA VAL A 123 11.67 6.12 -12.17
C VAL A 123 12.75 6.92 -11.45
N SER A 124 14.03 6.57 -11.62
CA SER A 124 15.14 7.39 -11.12
C SER A 124 15.17 8.72 -11.84
N ASP A 125 15.15 8.69 -13.17
CA ASP A 125 15.18 9.89 -14.00
C ASP A 125 14.00 10.83 -13.69
N ALA A 126 12.79 10.29 -13.50
CA ALA A 126 11.61 11.06 -13.15
C ALA A 126 11.73 11.74 -11.77
N LEU A 127 12.27 11.06 -10.76
CA LEU A 127 12.48 11.65 -9.45
C LEU A 127 13.60 12.70 -9.45
N GLU A 128 14.64 12.51 -10.26
CA GLU A 128 15.71 13.50 -10.43
C GLU A 128 15.19 14.78 -11.08
N ARG A 129 14.39 14.66 -12.16
CA ARG A 129 13.71 15.80 -12.79
C ARG A 129 12.82 16.56 -11.80
N ALA A 130 11.95 15.85 -11.06
CA ALA A 130 11.08 16.48 -10.08
C ALA A 130 11.84 17.19 -8.94
N ARG A 131 13.04 16.72 -8.59
CA ARG A 131 13.91 17.40 -7.62
C ARG A 131 14.52 18.67 -8.21
N ALA A 132 15.01 18.63 -9.44
CA ALA A 132 15.57 19.80 -10.11
C ALA A 132 14.52 20.93 -10.22
N GLU A 133 13.29 20.59 -10.61
CA GLU A 133 12.16 21.55 -10.69
C GLU A 133 11.76 22.18 -9.35
N ARG A 134 12.02 21.51 -8.23
CA ARG A 134 11.76 22.02 -6.89
C ARG A 134 12.85 22.94 -6.34
N HIS A 135 14.09 22.82 -6.83
CA HIS A 135 15.21 23.67 -6.41
C HIS A 135 15.44 24.86 -7.36
N GLY A 136 14.80 24.84 -8.55
CA GLY A 136 14.77 25.97 -9.49
C GLY A 136 13.60 26.94 -9.28
N ARG A 137 12.81 26.78 -8.21
CA ARG A 137 11.80 27.73 -7.72
C ARG A 137 12.24 28.26 -6.36
#